data_AF-A0AAN6SNS4-F1
#
_entry.id   AF-A0AAN6SNS4-F1
#
_cell.length_a   1.000
_cell.length_b   1.000
_cell.length_c   1.000
_cell.angle_alpha   90.00
_cell.angle_beta   90.00
_cell.angle_gamma   90.00
#
_symmetry.space_group_name_H-M   'P 1'
#
loop_
_entity.id
_entity.type
_entity.pdbx_description
1 polymer ?
#
loop_
_entity_poly.entity_id
_entity_poly.type
_entity_poly.pdbx_seq_one_letter_code
_entity_poly.pdbx_strand_id
1 'polypeptide(L)'
;LDITVQSPSDARHHFPHIDVGCDSQATADAIDDLRHGWRKGMRVSWPPEGAFNRLFMDIALSPEFWRTLPQVTAVTGLCLRRQTTRRWNTGAVRELVKHLSGLQELHYEPWREWDIRRRTVTDTNTRALLESLRHTARELTRVVLFEDFSEAYTHSFVVFSPYGIPQSRSAEQVRTPSRDLTMELAMTGARLRRLEHLSAAFLVDAKDFFPVVQRAGTGSWNKLTSLTLTSLLLAPARHSGPTINNLLEQAALAAARLPALNSMEVWNGRKALACVFRYQAPPLLSLPTSSSVDQHLQAASARLTWRATWFLAIEPRVVEAWRTVACKRRPSCDLQVVHDILGAAIRVSITSHGDAIRHLDFSHDVLRPVSLSQIQRENLC
;
A
#
# COMPACT_ATOMS: atom_id res chain seq x y z
N LEU A 1 -6.71 10.58 -15.96
CA LEU A 1 -5.35 11.01 -16.33
C LEU A 1 -4.36 9.99 -15.79
N ASP A 2 -3.57 9.40 -16.66
CA ASP A 2 -2.58 8.39 -16.33
C ASP A 2 -1.25 8.84 -16.92
N ILE A 3 -0.25 9.06 -16.06
CA ILE A 3 1.03 9.65 -16.46
C ILE A 3 2.13 8.65 -16.16
N THR A 4 2.83 8.25 -17.22
CA THR A 4 4.02 7.40 -17.15
C THR A 4 5.19 8.12 -17.80
N VAL A 5 6.34 8.17 -17.11
CA VAL A 5 7.59 8.72 -17.65
C VAL A 5 8.65 7.63 -17.62
N GLN A 6 9.17 7.30 -18.80
CA GLN A 6 10.16 6.26 -18.98
C GLN A 6 11.30 6.77 -19.86
N SER A 7 12.52 6.31 -19.58
CA SER A 7 13.65 6.50 -20.48
C SER A 7 13.96 5.18 -21.17
N PRO A 8 13.90 5.09 -22.52
CA PRO A 8 14.31 3.90 -23.25
C PRO A 8 15.78 3.49 -23.03
N SER A 9 16.62 4.37 -22.45
CA SER A 9 17.97 4.00 -22.04
C SER A 9 18.01 3.16 -20.77
N ASP A 10 17.00 3.24 -19.90
CA ASP A 10 17.05 2.60 -18.58
C ASP A 10 17.11 1.06 -18.70
N ALA A 11 16.39 0.50 -19.69
CA ALA A 11 16.40 -0.92 -20.03
C ALA A 11 17.63 -1.36 -20.85
N ARG A 12 18.48 -0.45 -21.33
CA ARG A 12 19.65 -0.78 -22.17
C ARG A 12 20.95 -1.00 -21.37
N HIS A 13 20.90 -0.87 -20.04
CA HIS A 13 22.09 -0.90 -19.19
C HIS A 13 21.88 -1.74 -17.92
N HIS A 14 21.87 -1.09 -16.76
CA HIS A 14 21.85 -1.74 -15.46
C HIS A 14 20.50 -2.36 -15.11
N PHE A 15 19.40 -1.97 -15.76
CA PHE A 15 18.04 -2.39 -15.40
C PHE A 15 17.22 -2.93 -16.60
N PRO A 16 17.72 -3.95 -17.32
CA PRO A 16 17.07 -4.53 -18.50
C PRO A 16 15.72 -5.18 -18.22
N HIS A 17 15.42 -5.47 -16.95
CA HIS A 17 14.13 -5.99 -16.49
C HIS A 17 13.04 -4.91 -16.36
N ILE A 18 13.41 -3.63 -16.44
CA ILE A 18 12.45 -2.52 -16.39
C ILE A 18 11.74 -2.42 -17.72
N ASP A 19 10.45 -2.75 -17.69
CA ASP A 19 9.61 -2.79 -18.87
C ASP A 19 9.20 -1.37 -19.33
N VAL A 20 9.60 -1.00 -20.54
CA VAL A 20 9.32 0.30 -21.18
C VAL A 20 7.99 0.26 -21.97
N GLY A 21 7.25 -0.85 -21.94
CA GLY A 21 5.97 -1.00 -22.62
C GLY A 21 5.05 -2.00 -21.91
N CYS A 22 3.82 -2.17 -22.41
CA CYS A 22 2.92 -3.22 -21.91
C CYS A 22 3.16 -4.57 -22.61
N ASP A 23 4.04 -4.61 -23.63
CA ASP A 23 4.15 -5.68 -24.62
C ASP A 23 5.55 -6.33 -24.71
N SER A 24 6.52 -5.93 -23.89
CA SER A 24 7.88 -6.49 -23.95
C SER A 24 7.94 -7.83 -23.23
N GLN A 25 7.64 -8.93 -23.94
CA GLN A 25 7.94 -10.30 -23.51
C GLN A 25 9.44 -10.61 -23.65
N ALA A 26 10.33 -9.76 -23.14
CA ALA A 26 11.73 -10.13 -23.05
C ALA A 26 11.85 -11.27 -22.03
N THR A 27 12.08 -12.50 -22.51
CA THR A 27 12.32 -13.67 -21.67
C THR A 27 13.57 -13.41 -20.83
N ALA A 28 13.46 -13.49 -19.50
CA ALA A 28 14.54 -13.22 -18.55
C ALA A 28 15.85 -13.95 -18.92
N ASP A 29 15.75 -15.15 -19.48
CA ASP A 29 16.89 -15.99 -19.91
C ASP A 29 17.78 -15.38 -21.01
N ALA A 30 17.31 -14.36 -21.73
CA ALA A 30 18.05 -13.73 -22.83
C ALA A 30 18.98 -12.59 -22.39
N ILE A 31 18.94 -12.17 -21.11
CA ILE A 31 19.73 -11.05 -20.62
C ILE A 31 21.14 -11.52 -20.24
N ASP A 32 22.12 -11.29 -21.10
CA ASP A 32 23.54 -11.56 -20.83
C ASP A 32 24.38 -10.31 -21.11
N ASP A 33 24.74 -9.59 -20.06
CA ASP A 33 25.52 -8.36 -20.11
C ASP A 33 26.42 -8.24 -18.89
N LEU A 34 27.58 -8.90 -18.98
CA LEU A 34 28.57 -8.89 -17.90
C LEU A 34 29.08 -7.48 -17.55
N ARG A 35 29.03 -6.53 -18.50
CA ARG A 35 29.47 -5.14 -18.25
C ARG A 35 28.53 -4.42 -17.29
N HIS A 36 27.22 -4.73 -17.37
CA HIS A 36 26.20 -4.16 -16.48
C HIS A 36 25.72 -5.13 -15.39
N GLY A 37 26.43 -6.25 -15.22
CA GLY A 37 26.27 -7.17 -14.09
C GLY A 37 25.22 -8.25 -14.29
N TRP A 38 24.98 -8.69 -15.51
CA TRP A 38 24.04 -9.76 -15.84
C TRP A 38 24.74 -10.95 -16.47
N ARG A 39 24.30 -12.16 -16.11
CA ARG A 39 24.75 -13.41 -16.75
C ARG A 39 23.60 -14.41 -16.80
N LYS A 40 23.19 -14.82 -18.00
CA LYS A 40 22.09 -15.79 -18.22
C LYS A 40 20.82 -15.42 -17.43
N GLY A 41 20.38 -14.19 -17.58
CA GLY A 41 19.18 -13.67 -16.89
C GLY A 41 19.38 -13.30 -15.44
N MET A 42 20.48 -13.71 -14.78
CA MET A 42 20.70 -13.47 -13.37
C MET A 42 21.60 -12.26 -13.10
N ARG A 43 21.29 -11.52 -12.04
CA ARG A 43 22.15 -10.46 -11.51
C ARG A 43 23.42 -11.05 -10.87
N VAL A 44 24.59 -10.75 -11.43
CA VAL A 44 25.91 -11.15 -10.89
C VAL A 44 26.70 -10.01 -10.26
N SER A 45 26.43 -8.75 -10.62
CA SER A 45 26.99 -7.58 -9.94
C SER A 45 25.99 -6.44 -9.87
N TRP A 46 26.01 -5.70 -8.76
CA TRP A 46 25.06 -4.63 -8.51
C TRP A 46 25.43 -3.33 -9.25
N PRO A 47 24.45 -2.56 -9.75
CA PRO A 47 24.70 -1.25 -10.33
C PRO A 47 25.35 -0.30 -9.32
N PRO A 48 26.20 0.64 -9.76
CA PRO A 48 26.74 1.67 -8.89
C PRO A 48 25.63 2.62 -8.42
N GLU A 49 25.83 3.30 -7.28
CA GLU A 49 24.86 4.23 -6.70
C GLU A 49 24.37 5.28 -7.71
N GLY A 50 25.25 5.80 -8.56
CA GLY A 50 24.91 6.75 -9.61
C GLY A 50 23.89 6.22 -10.62
N ALA A 51 23.83 4.91 -10.88
CA ALA A 51 22.82 4.30 -11.75
C ALA A 51 21.45 4.27 -11.07
N PHE A 52 21.39 3.97 -9.77
CA PHE A 52 20.16 4.03 -8.97
C PHE A 52 19.63 5.46 -8.82
N ASN A 53 20.52 6.42 -8.52
CA ASN A 53 20.19 7.85 -8.49
C ASN A 53 19.68 8.31 -9.87
N ARG A 54 20.33 7.84 -10.96
CA ARG A 54 19.84 7.82 -12.35
C ARG A 54 18.36 7.50 -12.43
N LEU A 55 18.06 6.26 -12.08
CA LEU A 55 16.79 5.60 -12.28
C LEU A 55 15.65 6.25 -11.48
N PHE A 56 15.89 6.50 -10.18
CA PHE A 56 14.89 6.97 -9.22
C PHE A 56 14.95 8.48 -8.97
N MET A 57 15.58 9.25 -9.88
CA MET A 57 15.63 10.70 -9.76
C MET A 57 14.22 11.32 -9.77
N ASP A 58 14.05 12.37 -8.97
CA ASP A 58 12.80 13.11 -8.90
C ASP A 58 12.50 13.84 -10.22
N ILE A 59 11.27 13.73 -10.69
CA ILE A 59 10.66 14.60 -11.69
C ILE A 59 10.21 15.86 -10.95
N ALA A 60 10.93 16.95 -11.18
CA ALA A 60 10.57 18.28 -10.72
C ALA A 60 10.31 19.19 -11.92
N LEU A 61 9.18 19.87 -11.90
CA LEU A 61 8.81 20.88 -12.89
C LEU A 61 8.91 22.27 -12.27
N SER A 62 9.27 23.26 -13.07
CA SER A 62 9.51 24.61 -12.55
C SER A 62 8.21 25.26 -12.02
N PRO A 63 8.29 26.16 -11.04
CA PRO A 63 7.13 26.91 -10.56
C PRO A 63 6.39 27.68 -11.67
N GLU A 64 7.09 28.11 -12.72
CA GLU A 64 6.52 28.80 -13.88
C GLU A 64 5.59 27.88 -14.66
N PHE A 65 5.98 26.60 -14.84
CA PHE A 65 5.15 25.61 -15.52
C PHE A 65 3.79 25.45 -14.82
N TRP A 66 3.78 25.33 -13.49
CA TRP A 66 2.53 25.17 -12.74
C TRP A 66 1.63 26.40 -12.82
N ARG A 67 2.22 27.60 -12.92
CA ARG A 67 1.46 28.86 -13.03
C ARG A 67 0.73 29.01 -14.37
N THR A 68 1.15 28.32 -15.42
CA THR A 68 0.51 28.41 -16.75
C THR A 68 -0.59 27.39 -16.95
N LEU A 69 -0.74 26.40 -16.05
CA LEU A 69 -1.75 25.36 -16.20
C LEU A 69 -3.15 25.87 -15.83
N PRO A 70 -4.19 25.56 -16.64
CA PRO A 70 -5.56 25.88 -16.29
C PRO A 70 -6.11 24.94 -15.21
N GLN A 71 -7.22 25.33 -14.60
CA GLN A 71 -8.03 24.41 -13.79
C GLN A 71 -8.79 23.43 -14.70
N VAL A 72 -8.77 22.15 -14.34
CA VAL A 72 -9.33 21.05 -15.13
C VAL A 72 -10.32 20.25 -14.30
N THR A 73 -11.60 20.34 -14.66
CA THR A 73 -12.70 19.58 -14.03
C THR A 73 -12.93 18.22 -14.67
N ALA A 74 -12.54 18.04 -15.94
CA ALA A 74 -12.78 16.82 -16.70
C ALA A 74 -11.96 15.61 -16.20
N VAL A 75 -10.87 15.85 -15.45
CA VAL A 75 -10.02 14.79 -14.91
C VAL A 75 -10.56 14.38 -13.55
N THR A 76 -11.23 13.22 -13.51
CA THR A 76 -11.79 12.64 -12.29
C THR A 76 -10.86 11.62 -11.62
N GLY A 77 -9.87 11.10 -12.34
CA GLY A 77 -8.88 10.16 -11.80
C GLY A 77 -7.46 10.56 -12.15
N LEU A 78 -6.53 10.48 -11.20
CA LEU A 78 -5.10 10.64 -11.39
C LEU A 78 -4.39 9.33 -11.01
N CYS A 79 -3.66 8.76 -11.97
CA CYS A 79 -2.85 7.57 -11.78
C CYS A 79 -1.37 7.90 -12.05
N LEU A 80 -0.55 7.73 -11.03
CA LEU A 80 0.91 7.88 -11.05
C LEU A 80 1.50 6.55 -10.59
N ARG A 81 1.78 5.70 -11.56
CA ARG A 81 2.11 4.29 -11.33
C ARG A 81 3.60 4.09 -11.09
N ARG A 82 3.92 2.97 -10.44
CA ARG A 82 5.28 2.43 -10.29
C ARG A 82 6.06 2.32 -11.61
N GLN A 83 5.36 2.13 -12.73
CA GLN A 83 5.93 2.10 -14.09
C GLN A 83 6.83 3.30 -14.40
N THR A 84 6.57 4.44 -13.75
CA THR A 84 7.46 5.60 -13.74
C THR A 84 8.59 5.34 -12.74
N THR A 85 9.74 4.91 -13.25
CA THR A 85 10.93 4.65 -12.42
C THR A 85 11.47 5.92 -11.81
N ARG A 86 11.40 7.03 -12.56
CA ARG A 86 11.63 8.37 -12.00
C ARG A 86 10.52 8.68 -11.01
N ARG A 87 10.87 9.14 -9.81
CA ARG A 87 9.86 9.45 -8.79
C ARG A 87 9.20 10.77 -9.13
N TRP A 88 7.88 10.84 -9.09
CA TRP A 88 7.23 12.15 -9.08
C TRP A 88 7.55 12.82 -7.75
N ASN A 89 8.23 13.96 -7.79
CA ASN A 89 8.43 14.74 -6.57
C ASN A 89 7.06 15.05 -5.96
N THR A 90 6.86 14.81 -4.66
CA THR A 90 5.53 14.98 -4.04
C THR A 90 5.07 16.43 -4.02
N GLY A 91 5.98 17.41 -4.13
CA GLY A 91 5.66 18.80 -4.44
C GLY A 91 5.05 18.98 -5.83
N ALA A 92 5.58 18.30 -6.85
CA ALA A 92 4.99 18.29 -8.19
C ALA A 92 3.61 17.63 -8.21
N VAL A 93 3.43 16.50 -7.51
CA VAL A 93 2.10 15.86 -7.37
C VAL A 93 1.11 16.80 -6.68
N ARG A 94 1.57 17.52 -5.65
CA ARG A 94 0.74 18.52 -4.96
C ARG A 94 0.29 19.64 -5.88
N GLU A 95 1.21 20.20 -6.67
CA GLU A 95 0.85 21.24 -7.64
C GLU A 95 -0.07 20.69 -8.73
N LEU A 96 0.14 19.46 -9.20
CA LEU A 96 -0.76 18.82 -10.17
C LEU A 96 -2.18 18.69 -9.62
N VAL A 97 -2.34 18.14 -8.41
CA VAL A 97 -3.67 17.93 -7.81
C VAL A 97 -4.42 19.25 -7.58
N LYS A 98 -3.73 20.36 -7.30
CA LYS A 98 -4.37 21.70 -7.20
C LYS A 98 -5.06 22.15 -8.49
N HIS A 99 -4.69 21.61 -9.64
CA HIS A 99 -5.30 21.93 -10.94
C HIS A 99 -6.42 20.97 -11.33
N LEU A 100 -6.63 19.87 -10.59
CA LEU A 100 -7.61 18.84 -10.90
C LEU A 100 -8.82 18.96 -9.97
N SER A 101 -9.63 20.01 -10.13
CA SER A 101 -10.73 20.30 -9.21
C SER A 101 -11.86 19.26 -9.24
N GLY A 102 -11.93 18.44 -10.28
CA GLY A 102 -12.88 17.32 -10.41
C GLY A 102 -12.36 15.97 -9.88
N LEU A 103 -11.19 15.94 -9.23
CA LEU A 103 -10.51 14.70 -8.86
C LEU A 103 -11.28 13.90 -7.79
N GLN A 104 -11.69 12.69 -8.16
CA GLN A 104 -12.37 11.69 -7.34
C GLN A 104 -11.46 10.54 -6.95
N GLU A 105 -10.52 10.15 -7.81
CA GLU A 105 -9.63 9.01 -7.57
C GLU A 105 -8.16 9.41 -7.66
N LEU A 106 -7.38 9.08 -6.63
CA LEU A 106 -5.93 9.24 -6.60
C LEU A 106 -5.25 7.89 -6.39
N HIS A 107 -4.49 7.46 -7.40
CA HIS A 107 -3.59 6.30 -7.32
C HIS A 107 -2.15 6.80 -7.41
N TYR A 108 -1.41 6.69 -6.32
CA TYR A 108 -0.03 7.15 -6.26
C TYR A 108 0.88 6.02 -5.74
N GLU A 109 1.76 5.56 -6.62
CA GLU A 109 2.61 4.39 -6.40
C GLU A 109 4.10 4.76 -6.54
N PRO A 110 4.65 5.62 -5.65
CA PRO A 110 6.04 6.04 -5.75
C PRO A 110 7.01 4.93 -5.38
N TRP A 111 8.22 4.99 -5.94
CA TRP A 111 9.35 4.24 -5.42
C TRP A 111 9.87 4.83 -4.10
N ARG A 112 10.28 3.96 -3.18
CA ARG A 112 10.87 4.31 -1.89
C ARG A 112 12.16 5.11 -2.03
N GLU A 113 12.34 6.10 -1.15
CA GLU A 113 13.63 6.76 -0.94
C GLU A 113 14.54 5.94 0.00
N TRP A 114 15.67 5.49 -0.55
CA TRP A 114 16.65 4.67 0.14
C TRP A 114 17.62 5.50 0.98
N ASP A 115 17.94 6.72 0.56
CA ASP A 115 18.78 7.65 1.32
C ASP A 115 17.98 8.27 2.48
N ILE A 116 18.43 8.04 3.72
CA ILE A 116 17.71 8.50 4.92
C ILE A 116 17.55 10.03 4.95
N ARG A 117 18.53 10.81 4.46
CA ARG A 117 18.46 12.29 4.47
C ARG A 117 17.43 12.78 3.47
N ARG A 118 17.43 12.21 2.26
CA ARG A 118 16.42 12.50 1.24
C ARG A 118 15.05 11.99 1.64
N ARG A 119 14.97 10.91 2.42
CA ARG A 119 13.70 10.39 2.95
C ARG A 119 13.01 11.43 3.82
N THR A 120 13.72 12.10 4.73
CA THR A 120 13.12 13.16 5.56
C THR A 120 12.50 14.27 4.71
N VAL A 121 13.17 14.67 3.62
CA VAL A 121 12.64 15.66 2.67
C VAL A 121 11.42 15.11 1.92
N THR A 122 11.49 13.86 1.45
CA THR A 122 10.40 13.17 0.74
C THR A 122 9.16 13.04 1.63
N ASP A 123 9.33 12.65 2.89
CA ASP A 123 8.27 12.54 3.88
C ASP A 123 7.67 13.91 4.19
N THR A 124 8.50 14.94 4.35
CA THR A 124 8.01 16.32 4.57
C THR A 124 7.14 16.79 3.40
N ASN A 125 7.57 16.54 2.16
CA ASN A 125 6.82 16.91 0.98
C ASN A 125 5.54 16.05 0.80
N THR A 126 5.61 14.76 1.16
CA THR A 126 4.43 13.86 1.17
C THR A 126 3.41 14.34 2.19
N ARG A 127 3.85 14.76 3.38
CA ARG A 127 2.97 15.36 4.39
C ARG A 127 2.26 16.60 3.83
N ALA A 128 3.00 17.49 3.17
CA ALA A 128 2.42 18.69 2.58
C ALA A 128 1.46 18.39 1.41
N LEU A 129 1.69 17.32 0.65
CA LEU A 129 0.72 16.80 -0.32
C LEU A 129 -0.56 16.36 0.40
N LEU A 130 -0.47 15.48 1.39
CA LEU A 130 -1.61 14.98 2.15
C LEU A 130 -2.41 16.11 2.81
N GLU A 131 -1.73 17.11 3.36
CA GLU A 131 -2.36 18.30 3.93
C GLU A 131 -3.16 19.06 2.87
N SER A 132 -2.58 19.26 1.68
CA SER A 132 -3.24 20.01 0.61
C SER A 132 -4.52 19.35 0.11
N LEU A 133 -4.59 18.01 0.10
CA LEU A 133 -5.77 17.26 -0.37
C LEU A 133 -7.03 17.63 0.40
N ARG A 134 -6.89 18.02 1.68
CA ARG A 134 -7.99 18.49 2.55
C ARG A 134 -8.73 19.69 1.96
N HIS A 135 -8.02 20.49 1.16
CA HIS A 135 -8.50 21.77 0.67
C HIS A 135 -8.83 21.72 -0.82
N THR A 136 -8.02 20.99 -1.59
CA THR A 136 -8.02 21.03 -3.07
C THR A 136 -8.85 19.93 -3.69
N ALA A 137 -8.99 18.78 -3.03
CA ALA A 137 -9.54 17.57 -3.63
C ALA A 137 -10.79 17.08 -2.88
N ARG A 138 -11.78 17.98 -2.76
CA ARG A 138 -13.02 17.74 -1.99
C ARG A 138 -13.91 16.61 -2.55
N GLU A 139 -13.73 16.32 -3.83
CA GLU A 139 -14.46 15.28 -4.55
C GLU A 139 -13.85 13.88 -4.39
N LEU A 140 -12.71 13.73 -3.70
CA LEU A 140 -12.04 12.45 -3.53
C LEU A 140 -12.94 11.41 -2.85
N THR A 141 -13.18 10.32 -3.58
CA THR A 141 -13.86 9.10 -3.14
C THR A 141 -12.88 7.95 -2.94
N ARG A 142 -11.75 7.95 -3.65
CA ARG A 142 -10.75 6.86 -3.60
C ARG A 142 -9.33 7.40 -3.51
N VAL A 143 -8.58 6.91 -2.53
CA VAL A 143 -7.14 7.17 -2.38
C VAL A 143 -6.41 5.84 -2.20
N VAL A 144 -5.46 5.56 -3.10
CA VAL A 144 -4.57 4.40 -3.03
C VAL A 144 -3.14 4.92 -3.05
N LEU A 145 -2.43 4.75 -1.94
CA LEU A 145 -1.02 5.11 -1.79
C LEU A 145 -0.19 3.84 -1.60
N PHE A 146 0.79 3.60 -2.45
CA PHE A 146 1.64 2.42 -2.35
C PHE A 146 3.10 2.79 -2.55
N GLU A 147 3.86 2.90 -1.47
CA GLU A 147 5.30 3.11 -1.61
C GLU A 147 5.97 1.76 -1.93
N ASP A 148 6.41 1.61 -3.17
CA ASP A 148 7.07 0.40 -3.63
C ASP A 148 8.55 0.36 -3.22
N PHE A 149 9.07 -0.84 -2.97
CA PHE A 149 10.48 -1.06 -2.72
C PHE A 149 10.89 -2.43 -3.26
N SER A 150 12.09 -2.55 -3.80
CA SER A 150 12.66 -3.87 -4.10
C SER A 150 13.51 -4.33 -2.93
N GLU A 151 13.20 -5.49 -2.33
CA GLU A 151 14.06 -6.12 -1.32
C GLU A 151 15.50 -6.31 -1.84
N ALA A 152 15.65 -6.55 -3.15
CA ALA A 152 16.92 -6.80 -3.81
C ALA A 152 17.82 -5.56 -3.85
N TYR A 153 17.24 -4.36 -4.05
CA TYR A 153 18.00 -3.10 -4.12
C TYR A 153 18.65 -2.70 -2.79
N THR A 154 18.14 -3.18 -1.66
CA THR A 154 18.73 -2.92 -0.33
C THR A 154 20.22 -3.29 -0.28
N HIS A 155 20.64 -4.36 -0.96
CA HIS A 155 22.04 -4.80 -0.97
C HIS A 155 22.99 -3.76 -1.59
N SER A 156 22.53 -3.00 -2.59
CA SER A 156 23.37 -1.97 -3.23
C SER A 156 23.65 -0.79 -2.31
N PHE A 157 22.64 -0.30 -1.59
CA PHE A 157 22.78 0.86 -0.69
C PHE A 157 23.50 0.55 0.63
N VAL A 158 23.66 -0.73 0.97
CA VAL A 158 24.41 -1.17 2.16
C VAL A 158 25.90 -1.37 1.87
N VAL A 159 26.28 -1.70 0.63
CA VAL A 159 27.64 -2.16 0.30
C VAL A 159 28.57 -1.07 -0.26
N PHE A 160 28.07 -0.05 -0.96
CA PHE A 160 28.91 0.86 -1.77
C PHE A 160 29.34 2.18 -1.12
N SER A 161 29.43 2.29 0.22
CA SER A 161 29.99 3.49 0.87
C SER A 161 31.51 3.61 0.57
N PRO A 162 31.97 4.59 -0.22
CA PRO A 162 33.34 4.64 -0.75
C PRO A 162 34.42 5.01 0.28
N TYR A 163 34.07 5.17 1.56
CA TYR A 163 34.97 5.64 2.61
C TYR A 163 35.29 4.60 3.70
N GLY A 164 34.87 3.34 3.54
CA GLY A 164 35.18 2.28 4.52
C GLY A 164 34.61 2.52 5.93
N ILE A 165 33.75 3.52 6.10
CA ILE A 165 33.07 3.81 7.37
C ILE A 165 31.97 2.76 7.53
N PRO A 166 31.93 2.00 8.65
CA PRO A 166 30.77 1.20 9.01
C PRO A 166 29.61 2.17 9.19
N GLN A 167 28.74 2.26 8.19
CA GLN A 167 27.60 3.17 8.27
C GLN A 167 26.65 2.67 9.34
N SER A 168 26.53 3.40 10.45
CA SER A 168 25.28 3.48 11.20
C SER A 168 24.16 4.18 10.39
N ARG A 169 24.24 4.16 9.05
CA ARG A 169 23.36 4.83 8.07
C ARG A 169 22.69 3.81 7.13
N SER A 170 22.35 2.65 7.67
CA SER A 170 21.80 1.52 6.92
C SER A 170 20.49 1.90 6.22
N ALA A 171 20.42 1.70 4.90
CA ALA A 171 19.14 1.54 4.23
C ALA A 171 18.37 0.43 4.96
N GLU A 172 17.32 0.79 5.70
CA GLU A 172 16.56 -0.22 6.45
C GLU A 172 16.01 -1.25 5.47
N GLN A 173 16.31 -2.53 5.66
CA GLN A 173 15.76 -3.63 4.84
C GLN A 173 14.24 -3.55 4.76
N VAL A 174 13.61 -3.11 5.86
CA VAL A 174 12.20 -2.78 5.92
C VAL A 174 12.10 -1.34 6.38
N ARG A 175 11.48 -0.49 5.56
CA ARG A 175 11.25 0.92 5.92
C ARG A 175 10.44 0.99 7.22
N THR A 176 10.91 1.76 8.20
CA THR A 176 10.07 2.19 9.31
C THR A 176 9.03 3.18 8.79
N PRO A 177 7.71 2.88 8.84
CA PRO A 177 6.70 3.82 8.37
C PRO A 177 6.71 5.11 9.19
N SER A 178 6.37 6.22 8.55
CA SER A 178 6.43 7.53 9.20
C SER A 178 5.17 7.78 10.03
N ARG A 179 5.34 8.00 11.33
CA ARG A 179 4.25 8.36 12.24
C ARG A 179 3.58 9.67 11.82
N ASP A 180 4.37 10.66 11.44
CA ASP A 180 3.88 11.97 10.99
C ASP A 180 3.04 11.84 9.72
N LEU A 181 3.49 11.05 8.74
CA LEU A 181 2.70 10.77 7.54
C LEU A 181 1.40 10.03 7.86
N THR A 182 1.49 9.06 8.76
CA THR A 182 0.33 8.28 9.18
C THR A 182 -0.73 9.16 9.83
N MET A 183 -0.30 10.04 10.74
CA MET A 183 -1.19 10.98 11.41
C MET A 183 -1.80 11.96 10.41
N GLU A 184 -0.99 12.49 9.49
CA GLU A 184 -1.46 13.43 8.48
C GLU A 184 -2.48 12.79 7.53
N LEU A 185 -2.24 11.55 7.08
CA LEU A 185 -3.16 10.78 6.25
C LEU A 185 -4.50 10.57 6.95
N ALA A 186 -4.48 10.16 8.22
CA ALA A 186 -5.69 9.95 9.02
C ALA A 186 -6.48 11.25 9.22
N MET A 187 -5.79 12.34 9.56
CA MET A 187 -6.41 13.66 9.71
C MET A 187 -6.96 14.19 8.37
N THR A 188 -6.28 13.92 7.24
CA THR A 188 -6.77 14.26 5.91
C THR A 188 -8.02 13.48 5.55
N GLY A 189 -8.00 12.16 5.69
CA GLY A 189 -9.15 11.31 5.39
C GLY A 189 -10.38 11.66 6.25
N ALA A 190 -10.18 12.05 7.52
CA ALA A 190 -11.26 12.53 8.37
C ALA A 190 -11.98 13.80 7.83
N ARG A 191 -11.29 14.61 7.02
CA ARG A 191 -11.83 15.83 6.39
C ARG A 191 -12.46 15.59 5.02
N LEU A 192 -12.07 14.52 4.33
CA LEU A 192 -12.63 14.16 3.03
C LEU A 192 -14.01 13.52 3.20
N ARG A 193 -15.07 14.32 2.98
CA ARG A 193 -16.47 13.93 3.24
C ARG A 193 -17.03 12.88 2.26
N ARG A 194 -16.37 12.70 1.12
CA ARG A 194 -16.76 11.76 0.06
C ARG A 194 -15.88 10.51 0.03
N LEU A 195 -14.88 10.41 0.90
CA LEU A 195 -13.92 9.31 0.87
C LEU A 195 -14.61 7.98 1.22
N GLU A 196 -14.64 7.08 0.24
CA GLU A 196 -15.25 5.75 0.32
C GLU A 196 -14.20 4.65 0.44
N HIS A 197 -13.04 4.85 -0.18
CA HIS A 197 -11.96 3.87 -0.23
C HIS A 197 -10.62 4.50 0.12
N LEU A 198 -9.94 3.94 1.13
CA LEU A 198 -8.59 4.32 1.49
C LEU A 198 -7.70 3.08 1.57
N SER A 199 -6.68 3.04 0.73
CA SER A 199 -5.57 2.09 0.82
C SER A 199 -4.26 2.83 0.98
N ALA A 200 -3.44 2.45 1.95
CA ALA A 200 -2.11 3.00 2.13
C ALA A 200 -1.11 1.94 2.61
N ALA A 201 -0.05 1.72 1.84
CA ALA A 201 0.93 0.67 2.07
C ALA A 201 2.36 1.20 2.20
N PHE A 202 3.10 0.64 3.15
CA PHE A 202 4.54 0.77 3.44
C PHE A 202 5.03 2.16 3.88
N LEU A 203 4.38 3.25 3.49
CA LEU A 203 4.73 4.61 3.97
C LEU A 203 4.08 4.95 5.34
N VAL A 204 2.97 4.29 5.69
CA VAL A 204 2.19 4.50 6.92
C VAL A 204 2.01 3.19 7.70
N ASP A 205 1.68 3.31 8.99
CA ASP A 205 1.45 2.16 9.87
C ASP A 205 0.06 2.20 10.51
N ALA A 206 -0.70 1.10 10.41
CA ALA A 206 -2.01 0.98 11.04
C ALA A 206 -1.97 1.28 12.56
N LYS A 207 -0.86 0.98 13.25
CA LYS A 207 -0.71 1.22 14.70
C LYS A 207 -0.85 2.69 15.09
N ASP A 208 -0.37 3.59 14.24
CA ASP A 208 -0.40 5.04 14.47
C ASP A 208 -1.66 5.68 13.86
N PHE A 209 -2.29 5.01 12.89
CA PHE A 209 -3.50 5.47 12.20
C PHE A 209 -4.75 5.36 13.08
N PHE A 210 -4.99 4.19 13.69
CA PHE A 210 -6.20 3.92 14.44
C PHE A 210 -6.44 4.88 15.63
N PRO A 211 -5.43 5.24 16.43
CA PRO A 211 -5.62 6.21 17.50
C PRO A 211 -6.09 7.59 17.01
N VAL A 212 -5.76 7.99 15.77
CA VAL A 212 -6.24 9.25 15.19
C VAL A 212 -7.70 9.14 14.77
N VAL A 213 -8.10 8.03 14.14
CA VAL A 213 -9.50 7.76 13.79
C VAL A 213 -10.40 7.74 15.03
N GLN A 214 -9.94 7.14 16.12
CA GLN A 214 -10.69 7.07 17.38
C GLN A 214 -10.98 8.46 17.98
N ARG A 215 -10.05 9.42 17.82
CA ARG A 215 -10.20 10.80 18.29
C ARG A 215 -10.93 11.71 17.29
N ALA A 216 -11.27 11.22 16.11
CA ALA A 216 -11.93 12.02 15.10
C ALA A 216 -13.35 12.44 15.55
N GLY A 217 -13.69 13.70 15.27
CA GLY A 217 -14.99 14.28 15.61
C GLY A 217 -16.15 13.57 14.92
N THR A 218 -17.36 13.77 15.45
CA THR A 218 -18.60 13.24 14.88
C THR A 218 -18.75 13.63 13.40
N GLY A 219 -19.24 12.69 12.58
CA GLY A 219 -19.41 12.90 11.13
C GLY A 219 -18.13 12.79 10.29
N SER A 220 -16.97 12.53 10.89
CA SER A 220 -15.77 12.12 10.14
C SER A 220 -15.95 10.70 9.60
N TRP A 221 -15.38 10.40 8.42
CA TRP A 221 -15.39 9.05 7.82
C TRP A 221 -16.77 8.43 7.57
N ASN A 222 -17.80 9.26 7.39
CA ASN A 222 -19.19 8.81 7.22
C ASN A 222 -19.44 7.98 5.95
N LYS A 223 -18.58 8.11 4.94
CA LYS A 223 -18.69 7.40 3.65
C LYS A 223 -17.67 6.27 3.49
N LEU A 224 -16.71 6.13 4.41
CA LEU A 224 -15.64 5.15 4.24
C LEU A 224 -16.20 3.73 4.34
N THR A 225 -16.17 3.00 3.22
CA THR A 225 -16.63 1.62 3.12
C THR A 225 -15.48 0.62 3.16
N SER A 226 -14.27 1.05 2.77
CA SER A 226 -13.08 0.19 2.68
C SER A 226 -11.87 0.90 3.25
N LEU A 227 -11.15 0.21 4.14
CA LEU A 227 -9.87 0.64 4.68
C LEU A 227 -8.84 -0.49 4.60
N THR A 228 -7.74 -0.27 3.88
CA THR A 228 -6.63 -1.23 3.81
C THR A 228 -5.31 -0.56 4.19
N LEU A 229 -4.63 -1.07 5.21
CA LEU A 229 -3.39 -0.48 5.75
C LEU A 229 -2.33 -1.54 6.00
N THR A 230 -1.06 -1.17 5.82
CA THR A 230 0.06 -2.01 6.28
C THR A 230 0.36 -1.80 7.77
N SER A 231 0.90 -2.82 8.43
CA SER A 231 1.59 -2.63 9.72
C SER A 231 2.76 -3.59 9.87
N LEU A 232 3.91 -3.05 10.29
CA LEU A 232 5.09 -3.87 10.55
C LEU A 232 4.94 -4.82 11.75
N LEU A 233 3.93 -4.58 12.60
CA LEU A 233 3.63 -5.46 13.74
C LEU A 233 3.14 -6.84 13.29
N LEU A 234 2.58 -6.96 12.08
CA LEU A 234 2.15 -8.24 11.49
C LEU A 234 3.36 -9.03 10.99
N ALA A 235 4.17 -9.51 11.92
CA ALA A 235 5.28 -10.41 11.66
C ALA A 235 5.41 -11.46 12.78
N PRO A 236 5.80 -12.71 12.44
CA PRO A 236 6.07 -13.74 13.41
C PRO A 236 7.41 -13.42 14.08
N ALA A 237 7.35 -12.79 15.26
CA ALA A 237 8.48 -12.61 16.15
C ALA A 237 8.15 -13.28 17.49
N ARG A 238 9.18 -13.60 18.28
CA ARG A 238 8.97 -14.16 19.62
C ARG A 238 8.09 -13.19 20.43
N HIS A 239 6.99 -13.72 20.98
CA HIS A 239 6.05 -12.97 21.82
C HIS A 239 5.35 -11.77 21.14
N SER A 240 5.24 -11.73 19.79
CA SER A 240 4.50 -10.67 19.10
C SER A 240 2.97 -10.81 19.20
N GLY A 241 2.46 -11.97 19.63
CA GLY A 241 1.02 -12.27 19.74
C GLY A 241 0.21 -11.18 20.47
N PRO A 242 0.55 -10.84 21.74
CA PRO A 242 -0.14 -9.79 22.47
C PRO A 242 -0.11 -8.42 21.78
N THR A 243 1.04 -8.06 21.18
CA THR A 243 1.18 -6.80 20.43
C THR A 243 0.31 -6.77 19.18
N ILE A 244 0.22 -7.89 18.44
CA ILE A 244 -0.66 -8.01 17.28
C ILE A 244 -2.12 -7.95 17.73
N ASN A 245 -2.51 -8.71 18.76
CA ASN A 245 -3.87 -8.65 19.29
C ASN A 245 -4.25 -7.25 19.78
N ASN A 246 -3.33 -6.51 20.41
CA ASN A 246 -3.55 -5.11 20.77
C ASN A 246 -3.82 -4.23 19.53
N LEU A 247 -3.04 -4.39 18.46
CA LEU A 247 -3.29 -3.69 17.20
C LEU A 247 -4.68 -4.02 16.63
N LEU A 248 -5.07 -5.30 16.62
CA LEU A 248 -6.36 -5.75 16.09
C LEU A 248 -7.54 -5.27 16.93
N GLU A 249 -7.36 -5.11 18.24
CA GLU A 249 -8.34 -4.48 19.13
C GLU A 249 -8.45 -2.96 18.86
N GLN A 250 -7.31 -2.27 18.70
CA GLN A 250 -7.31 -0.85 18.30
C GLN A 250 -7.97 -0.62 16.94
N ALA A 251 -7.81 -1.58 16.02
CA ALA A 251 -8.50 -1.58 14.73
C ALA A 251 -10.03 -1.67 14.92
N ALA A 252 -10.52 -2.53 15.81
CA ALA A 252 -11.96 -2.62 16.12
C ALA A 252 -12.50 -1.32 16.73
N LEU A 253 -11.75 -0.70 17.65
CA LEU A 253 -12.12 0.58 18.25
C LEU A 253 -12.19 1.70 17.21
N ALA A 254 -11.27 1.72 16.24
CA ALA A 254 -11.33 2.64 15.11
C ALA A 254 -12.51 2.30 14.18
N ALA A 255 -12.75 1.03 13.86
CA ALA A 255 -13.86 0.57 13.03
C ALA A 255 -15.22 0.99 13.61
N ALA A 256 -15.36 1.02 14.94
CA ALA A 256 -16.55 1.51 15.61
C ALA A 256 -16.86 3.00 15.37
N ARG A 257 -15.92 3.77 14.79
CA ARG A 257 -16.07 5.16 14.36
C ARG A 257 -16.32 5.31 12.85
N LEU A 258 -16.37 4.20 12.11
CA LEU A 258 -16.52 4.15 10.65
C LEU A 258 -17.89 3.55 10.30
N PRO A 259 -18.98 4.35 10.28
CA PRO A 259 -20.35 3.81 10.25
C PRO A 259 -20.71 3.07 8.95
N ALA A 260 -20.06 3.39 7.82
CA ALA A 260 -20.30 2.77 6.53
C ALA A 260 -19.34 1.60 6.20
N LEU A 261 -18.45 1.24 7.13
CA LEU A 261 -17.33 0.32 6.86
C LEU A 261 -17.81 -1.10 6.53
N ASN A 262 -17.60 -1.51 5.28
CA ASN A 262 -17.88 -2.85 4.77
C ASN A 262 -16.69 -3.79 4.92
N SER A 263 -15.47 -3.28 4.74
CA SER A 263 -14.25 -4.07 4.78
C SER A 263 -13.11 -3.30 5.45
N MET A 264 -12.38 -3.97 6.34
CA MET A 264 -11.12 -3.47 6.87
C MET A 264 -10.05 -4.55 6.78
N GLU A 265 -8.90 -4.20 6.20
CA GLU A 265 -7.78 -5.11 6.00
C GLU A 265 -6.50 -4.49 6.58
N VAL A 266 -5.87 -5.18 7.54
CA VAL A 266 -4.53 -4.85 8.02
C VAL A 266 -3.58 -5.94 7.57
N TRP A 267 -2.52 -5.58 6.88
CA TRP A 267 -1.65 -6.57 6.25
C TRP A 267 -0.16 -6.27 6.35
N ASN A 268 0.65 -7.27 6.02
CA ASN A 268 2.08 -7.13 5.82
C ASN A 268 2.55 -8.20 4.82
N GLY A 269 3.54 -7.85 4.00
CA GLY A 269 4.03 -8.71 2.92
C GLY A 269 5.50 -8.42 2.60
N ARG A 270 6.29 -9.47 2.47
CA ARG A 270 7.68 -9.49 1.97
C ARG A 270 8.08 -10.93 1.66
N LYS A 271 9.31 -11.16 1.21
CA LYS A 271 9.86 -12.52 1.04
C LYS A 271 9.53 -13.45 2.22
N ALA A 272 8.92 -14.61 1.92
CA ALA A 272 8.46 -15.65 2.84
C ALA A 272 7.44 -15.22 3.92
N LEU A 273 6.91 -13.99 3.85
CA LEU A 273 5.98 -13.41 4.81
C LEU A 273 4.76 -12.86 4.07
N ALA A 274 3.59 -13.39 4.37
CA ALA A 274 2.33 -12.78 3.95
C ALA A 274 1.31 -12.94 5.06
N CYS A 275 0.62 -11.86 5.41
CA CYS A 275 -0.48 -11.89 6.35
C CYS A 275 -1.47 -10.78 6.06
N VAL A 276 -2.76 -11.10 6.16
CA VAL A 276 -3.86 -10.15 6.23
C VAL A 276 -4.82 -10.57 7.34
N PHE A 277 -5.11 -9.62 8.22
CA PHE A 277 -6.30 -9.65 9.06
C PHE A 277 -7.40 -8.89 8.32
N ARG A 278 -8.56 -9.52 8.15
CA ARG A 278 -9.68 -8.98 7.39
C ARG A 278 -10.96 -9.04 8.20
N TYR A 279 -11.63 -7.90 8.32
CA TYR A 279 -13.03 -7.84 8.70
C TYR A 279 -13.89 -7.61 7.46
N GLN A 280 -14.95 -8.39 7.32
CA GLN A 280 -16.01 -8.19 6.33
C GLN A 280 -17.34 -8.04 7.07
N ALA A 281 -18.02 -6.93 6.83
CA ALA A 281 -19.38 -6.71 7.30
C ALA A 281 -20.34 -7.74 6.65
N PRO A 282 -21.45 -8.05 7.33
CA PRO A 282 -22.45 -8.94 6.76
C PRO A 282 -23.01 -8.35 5.45
N PRO A 283 -23.27 -9.17 4.42
CA PRO A 283 -23.95 -8.72 3.21
C PRO A 283 -25.24 -7.96 3.56
N LEU A 284 -25.43 -6.79 2.94
CA LEU A 284 -26.72 -6.12 2.95
C LEU A 284 -27.68 -7.02 2.16
N LEU A 285 -28.70 -7.57 2.83
CA LEU A 285 -29.65 -8.49 2.20
C LEU A 285 -30.18 -7.89 0.89
N SER A 286 -29.94 -8.57 -0.23
CA SER A 286 -30.78 -8.42 -1.42
C SER A 286 -32.15 -9.04 -1.10
N LEU A 287 -33.22 -8.36 -1.49
CA LEU A 287 -34.60 -8.86 -1.37
C LEU A 287 -34.70 -10.29 -1.94
N PRO A 288 -35.44 -11.20 -1.28
CA PRO A 288 -35.59 -12.56 -1.77
C PRO A 288 -36.41 -12.55 -3.07
N THR A 289 -35.76 -12.85 -4.20
CA THR A 289 -36.46 -13.39 -5.37
C THR A 289 -36.67 -14.87 -5.16
N SER A 290 -37.93 -15.24 -4.92
CA SER A 290 -38.53 -16.58 -5.00
C SER A 290 -37.98 -17.70 -4.09
N SER A 291 -38.76 -17.99 -3.05
CA SER A 291 -39.20 -19.34 -2.63
C SER A 291 -38.18 -20.49 -2.72
N SER A 292 -37.26 -20.55 -1.75
CA SER A 292 -36.80 -21.82 -1.18
C SER A 292 -36.61 -21.64 0.33
N VAL A 293 -37.52 -22.25 1.09
CA VAL A 293 -37.69 -22.04 2.54
C VAL A 293 -36.64 -22.81 3.37
N ASP A 294 -35.81 -23.65 2.74
CA ASP A 294 -34.84 -24.51 3.46
C ASP A 294 -33.36 -24.08 3.35
N GLN A 295 -33.07 -22.88 2.81
CA GLN A 295 -31.76 -22.21 2.96
C GLN A 295 -31.82 -20.94 3.84
N HIS A 296 -32.99 -20.66 4.41
CA HIS A 296 -33.24 -19.55 5.31
C HIS A 296 -32.67 -19.87 6.71
N LEU A 297 -31.40 -19.54 6.96
CA LEU A 297 -30.79 -19.20 8.28
C LEU A 297 -29.25 -19.21 8.26
N GLN A 298 -28.58 -19.10 7.11
CA GLN A 298 -27.28 -18.43 7.13
C GLN A 298 -27.57 -16.95 7.36
N ALA A 299 -27.74 -16.58 8.63
CA ALA A 299 -27.65 -15.21 9.07
C ALA A 299 -26.45 -14.60 8.34
N ALA A 300 -26.67 -13.48 7.65
CA ALA A 300 -25.58 -12.72 7.07
C ALA A 300 -24.65 -12.36 8.24
N SER A 301 -23.64 -13.20 8.48
CA SER A 301 -22.68 -13.05 9.57
C SER A 301 -21.55 -12.16 9.10
N ALA A 302 -21.05 -11.33 10.00
CA ALA A 302 -19.76 -10.70 9.79
C ALA A 302 -18.67 -11.78 9.79
N ARG A 303 -17.58 -11.52 9.08
CA ARG A 303 -16.45 -12.46 9.01
C ARG A 303 -15.16 -11.77 9.43
N LEU A 304 -14.45 -12.37 10.39
CA LEU A 304 -13.04 -12.13 10.66
C LEU A 304 -12.22 -13.23 10.01
N THR A 305 -11.24 -12.85 9.21
CA THR A 305 -10.32 -13.79 8.57
C THR A 305 -8.89 -13.45 8.96
N TRP A 306 -8.16 -14.45 9.44
CA TRP A 306 -6.70 -14.41 9.52
C TRP A 306 -6.14 -15.29 8.41
N ARG A 307 -5.66 -14.65 7.34
CA ARG A 307 -5.02 -15.34 6.21
C ARG A 307 -3.52 -15.04 6.20
N ALA A 308 -2.67 -16.03 6.48
CA ALA A 308 -1.25 -15.78 6.67
C ALA A 308 -0.35 -17.02 6.48
N THR A 309 0.96 -16.81 6.31
CA THR A 309 1.97 -17.88 6.28
C THR A 309 2.33 -18.43 7.66
N TRP A 310 1.68 -17.95 8.73
CA TRP A 310 1.82 -18.43 10.10
C TRP A 310 0.51 -18.30 10.87
N PHE A 311 0.36 -19.12 11.91
CA PHE A 311 -0.79 -19.07 12.80
C PHE A 311 -0.65 -17.94 13.84
N LEU A 312 -1.74 -17.22 14.07
CA LEU A 312 -1.92 -16.32 15.21
C LEU A 312 -3.15 -16.79 15.98
N ALA A 313 -3.03 -16.98 17.30
CA ALA A 313 -4.20 -17.12 18.15
C ALA A 313 -4.84 -15.73 18.35
N ILE A 314 -5.98 -15.49 17.68
CA ILE A 314 -6.76 -14.27 17.90
C ILE A 314 -7.38 -14.37 19.29
N GLU A 315 -7.07 -13.42 20.16
CA GLU A 315 -7.54 -13.43 21.54
C GLU A 315 -9.04 -13.13 21.64
N PRO A 316 -9.75 -13.70 22.64
CA PRO A 316 -11.19 -13.46 22.83
C PRO A 316 -11.57 -11.97 22.91
N ARG A 317 -10.69 -11.12 23.48
CA ARG A 317 -10.91 -9.66 23.55
C ARG A 317 -11.02 -9.01 22.17
N VAL A 318 -10.24 -9.48 21.21
CA VAL A 318 -10.26 -8.98 19.83
C VAL A 318 -11.56 -9.41 19.17
N VAL A 319 -11.93 -10.70 19.32
CA VAL A 319 -13.19 -11.23 18.78
C VAL A 319 -14.40 -10.46 19.34
N GLU A 320 -14.43 -10.18 20.64
CA GLU A 320 -15.51 -9.42 21.27
C GLU A 320 -15.57 -7.95 20.80
N ALA A 321 -14.42 -7.30 20.67
CA ALA A 321 -14.35 -5.93 20.16
C ALA A 321 -14.92 -5.84 18.73
N TRP A 322 -14.58 -6.79 17.86
CA TRP A 322 -15.12 -6.85 16.50
C TRP A 322 -16.59 -7.31 16.44
N ARG A 323 -17.03 -8.14 17.39
CA ARG A 323 -18.46 -8.50 17.54
C ARG A 323 -19.29 -7.27 17.85
N THR A 324 -18.78 -6.40 18.72
CA THR A 324 -19.40 -5.09 19.00
C THR A 324 -19.52 -4.23 17.74
N VAL A 325 -18.49 -4.21 16.87
CA VAL A 325 -18.52 -3.49 15.59
C VAL A 325 -19.62 -4.06 14.68
N ALA A 326 -19.69 -5.38 14.54
CA ALA A 326 -20.72 -6.04 13.74
C ALA A 326 -22.14 -5.77 14.26
N CYS A 327 -22.35 -5.87 15.58
CA CYS A 327 -23.64 -5.63 16.23
C CYS A 327 -24.12 -4.18 16.11
N LYS A 328 -23.21 -3.20 16.12
CA LYS A 328 -23.56 -1.79 15.87
C LYS A 328 -24.15 -1.57 14.48
N ARG A 329 -23.67 -2.32 13.49
CA ARG A 329 -24.13 -2.21 12.10
C ARG A 329 -25.42 -2.99 11.87
N ARG A 330 -25.52 -4.18 12.47
CA ARG A 330 -26.70 -5.04 12.41
C ARG A 330 -26.88 -5.72 13.77
N PRO A 331 -27.93 -5.36 14.56
CA PRO A 331 -28.22 -6.03 15.81
C PRO A 331 -28.34 -7.55 15.61
N SER A 332 -27.84 -8.33 16.57
CA SER A 332 -27.82 -9.80 16.52
C SER A 332 -27.03 -10.40 15.35
N CYS A 333 -26.08 -9.66 14.78
CA CYS A 333 -25.14 -10.19 13.80
C CYS A 333 -24.15 -11.15 14.48
N ASP A 334 -24.07 -12.37 13.97
CA ASP A 334 -23.03 -13.31 14.37
C ASP A 334 -21.69 -12.95 13.73
N LEU A 335 -20.59 -13.35 14.38
CA LEU A 335 -19.23 -13.09 13.92
C LEU A 335 -18.48 -14.42 13.75
N GLN A 336 -18.25 -14.78 12.49
CA GLN A 336 -17.47 -15.96 12.14
C GLN A 336 -15.97 -15.62 12.16
N VAL A 337 -15.17 -16.43 12.86
CA VAL A 337 -13.71 -16.31 12.86
C VAL A 337 -13.13 -17.44 12.00
N VAL A 338 -12.40 -17.08 10.95
CA VAL A 338 -11.82 -17.99 9.97
C VAL A 338 -10.30 -17.88 10.02
N HIS A 339 -9.64 -19.01 10.22
CA HIS A 339 -8.19 -19.13 10.07
C HIS A 339 -7.86 -19.81 8.75
N ASP A 340 -7.10 -19.11 7.91
CA ASP A 340 -6.75 -19.53 6.56
C ASP A 340 -5.22 -19.51 6.42
N ILE A 341 -4.60 -20.60 6.84
CA ILE A 341 -3.13 -20.69 6.89
C ILE A 341 -2.61 -21.10 5.53
N LEU A 342 -1.80 -20.22 4.93
CA LEU A 342 -1.12 -20.49 3.67
C LEU A 342 -0.10 -21.62 3.88
N GLY A 343 -0.24 -22.69 3.09
CA GLY A 343 0.60 -23.88 3.20
C GLY A 343 2.09 -23.61 2.95
N ALA A 344 2.95 -24.54 3.37
CA ALA A 344 4.40 -24.41 3.27
C ALA A 344 4.90 -24.17 1.82
N ALA A 345 4.27 -24.82 0.83
CA ALA A 345 4.61 -24.61 -0.59
C ALA A 345 4.38 -23.15 -1.04
N ILE A 346 3.26 -22.54 -0.61
CA ILE A 346 2.96 -21.13 -0.89
C ILE A 346 3.96 -20.21 -0.19
N ARG A 347 4.33 -20.54 1.05
CA ARG A 347 5.32 -19.75 1.79
C ARG A 347 6.67 -19.69 1.07
N VAL A 348 7.10 -20.79 0.47
CA VAL A 348 8.35 -20.86 -0.30
C VAL A 348 8.23 -20.10 -1.63
N SER A 349 7.03 -20.05 -2.25
CA SER A 349 6.81 -19.29 -3.49
C SER A 349 6.67 -17.78 -3.29
N ILE A 350 6.53 -17.28 -2.05
CA ILE A 350 6.49 -15.83 -1.78
C ILE A 350 7.93 -15.30 -1.80
N THR A 351 8.37 -14.79 -2.94
CA THR A 351 9.72 -14.24 -3.10
C THR A 351 9.79 -12.74 -2.86
N SER A 352 8.64 -12.06 -2.96
CA SER A 352 8.49 -10.61 -2.82
C SER A 352 7.19 -10.22 -2.13
N HIS A 353 7.07 -8.95 -1.75
CA HIS A 353 5.80 -8.37 -1.33
C HIS A 353 4.72 -8.38 -2.44
N GLY A 354 5.09 -8.37 -3.72
CA GLY A 354 4.15 -8.58 -4.84
C GLY A 354 3.56 -10.00 -4.87
N ASP A 355 4.35 -11.02 -4.59
CA ASP A 355 3.82 -12.38 -4.44
C ASP A 355 2.90 -12.50 -3.23
N ALA A 356 3.27 -11.85 -2.12
CA ALA A 356 2.43 -11.78 -0.93
C ALA A 356 1.05 -11.20 -1.29
N ILE A 357 0.99 -10.09 -2.01
CA ILE A 357 -0.28 -9.46 -2.43
C ILE A 357 -1.18 -10.43 -3.20
N ARG A 358 -0.60 -11.18 -4.14
CA ARG A 358 -1.33 -12.19 -4.94
C ARG A 358 -1.94 -13.29 -4.07
N HIS A 359 -1.24 -13.73 -3.04
CA HIS A 359 -1.69 -14.82 -2.18
C HIS A 359 -2.68 -14.38 -1.09
N LEU A 360 -2.70 -13.10 -0.72
CA LEU A 360 -3.57 -12.56 0.35
C LEU A 360 -5.02 -12.27 -0.10
N ASP A 361 -5.27 -12.26 -1.40
CA ASP A 361 -6.62 -12.18 -1.99
C ASP A 361 -7.44 -11.00 -1.41
N PHE A 362 -6.96 -9.78 -1.65
CA PHE A 362 -7.56 -8.55 -1.09
C PHE A 362 -8.96 -8.29 -1.64
N SER A 363 -9.81 -7.70 -0.79
CA SER A 363 -11.18 -7.33 -1.18
C SER A 363 -11.22 -6.11 -2.10
N HIS A 364 -10.18 -5.28 -2.05
CA HIS A 364 -10.06 -4.03 -2.80
C HIS A 364 -8.62 -3.82 -3.28
N ASP A 365 -8.47 -2.98 -4.31
CA ASP A 365 -7.16 -2.66 -4.89
C ASP A 365 -6.21 -2.03 -3.85
N VAL A 366 -5.12 -2.74 -3.52
CA VAL A 366 -3.99 -2.18 -2.77
C VAL A 366 -2.93 -1.56 -3.68
N LEU A 367 -2.88 -2.02 -4.93
CA LEU A 367 -1.93 -1.65 -5.97
C LEU A 367 -2.59 -1.91 -7.33
N ARG A 368 -2.24 -1.14 -8.37
CA ARG A 368 -2.74 -1.41 -9.73
C ARG A 368 -2.23 -2.75 -10.26
N PRO A 369 -3.07 -3.53 -10.98
CA PRO A 369 -2.67 -4.84 -11.51
C PRO A 369 -1.38 -4.82 -12.34
N VAL A 370 -1.18 -3.78 -13.16
CA VAL A 370 0.03 -3.63 -13.98
C VAL A 370 1.27 -3.50 -13.11
N SER A 371 1.22 -2.68 -12.06
CA SER A 371 2.33 -2.51 -11.12
C SER A 371 2.61 -3.79 -10.34
N LEU A 372 1.57 -4.55 -9.96
CA LEU A 372 1.71 -5.86 -9.32
C LEU A 372 2.43 -6.87 -10.23
N SER A 373 2.02 -6.96 -11.50
CA SER A 373 2.66 -7.84 -12.48
C SER A 373 4.12 -7.45 -12.74
N GLN A 374 4.45 -6.16 -12.68
CA GLN A 374 5.85 -5.72 -12.76
C GLN A 374 6.65 -6.19 -11.55
N ILE A 375 6.21 -5.93 -10.31
CA ILE A 375 6.92 -6.38 -9.10
C ILE A 375 7.21 -7.88 -9.16
N GLN A 376 6.23 -8.68 -9.61
CA GLN A 376 6.40 -10.12 -9.75
C GLN A 376 7.47 -10.49 -10.78
N ARG A 377 7.46 -9.86 -11.96
CA ARG A 377 8.48 -10.11 -13.00
C ARG A 377 9.88 -9.73 -12.55
N GLU A 378 10.04 -8.61 -11.83
CA GLU A 378 11.36 -8.18 -11.35
C GLU A 378 11.98 -9.14 -10.33
N ASN A 379 11.17 -9.91 -9.61
CA ASN A 379 11.65 -10.88 -8.62
C ASN A 379 11.84 -12.30 -9.18
N LEU A 380 11.50 -12.53 -10.46
CA LEU A 380 11.83 -13.76 -11.19
C LEU A 380 13.23 -13.73 -11.82
N CYS A 381 13.87 -12.55 -11.91
CA CYS A 381 15.13 -12.30 -12.62
C CYS A 381 16.36 -12.20 -11.70
#